data_AF-A0A959X6N2-F1
#
_entry.id   AF-A0A959X6N2-F1
#
_cell.length_a   1.000
_cell.length_b   1.000
_cell.length_c   1.000
_cell.angle_alpha   90.00
_cell.angle_beta   90.00
_cell.angle_gamma   90.00
#
_symmetry.space_group_name_H-M   'P 1'
#
loop_
_entity.id
_entity.type
_entity.pdbx_description
1 polymer ?
#
loop_
_entity_poly.entity_id
_entity_poly.type
_entity_poly.pdbx_seq_one_letter_code
_entity_poly.pdbx_strand_id
1 'polypeptide(L)'
;MCTVVIRVPEPGAGDIRILAVRDEDPHRPWRPLGAWWPQYPGVSGIQDVLAGGAWLAHTDDRVAVLLNRAGGADVAVPTSRGGLVLGSVTGAALPDPLTTLGFNLVEAWAGGARVTSWEGGRPRVTELEPGTHMIAHEDLDARTTARVAAWRGLFAAAPTTGERWWEAWLGALGETAHAVDPRDDRAIIRDNHPHGFPTLSLLV
;
A
#
# COMPACT_ATOMS: atom_id res chain seq x y z
N MET A 1 10.22 2.10 -3.24
CA MET A 1 8.85 2.67 -3.28
C MET A 1 7.80 1.56 -3.28
N CYS A 2 6.93 1.48 -2.26
CA CYS A 2 5.91 0.43 -2.14
C CYS A 2 4.93 0.38 -3.33
N THR A 3 4.22 -0.73 -3.49
CA THR A 3 3.19 -0.92 -4.53
C THR A 3 2.02 -1.71 -3.99
N VAL A 4 0.80 -1.30 -4.36
CA VAL A 4 -0.42 -2.01 -4.04
C VAL A 4 -1.17 -2.31 -5.32
N VAL A 5 -1.64 -3.56 -5.44
CA VAL A 5 -2.63 -4.00 -6.42
C VAL A 5 -3.91 -4.34 -5.66
N ILE A 6 -5.05 -3.84 -6.13
CA ILE A 6 -6.35 -4.06 -5.49
C ILE A 6 -7.40 -4.43 -6.54
N ARG A 7 -8.18 -5.47 -6.24
CA ARG A 7 -9.33 -5.95 -7.02
C ARG A 7 -10.58 -5.56 -6.24
N VAL A 8 -11.39 -4.68 -6.80
CA VAL A 8 -12.73 -4.35 -6.28
C VAL A 8 -13.75 -5.13 -7.12
N PRO A 9 -14.57 -5.99 -6.51
CA PRO A 9 -15.61 -6.73 -7.23
C PRO A 9 -16.78 -5.81 -7.58
N GLU A 10 -17.65 -6.26 -8.49
CA GLU A 10 -18.98 -5.66 -8.65
C GLU A 10 -19.74 -5.73 -7.31
N PRO A 11 -20.65 -4.77 -7.02
CA PRO A 11 -21.44 -4.80 -5.80
C PRO A 11 -22.14 -6.15 -5.57
N GLY A 12 -21.84 -6.80 -4.44
CA GLY A 12 -22.41 -8.10 -4.08
C GLY A 12 -21.77 -9.32 -4.76
N ALA A 13 -20.71 -9.14 -5.58
CA ALA A 13 -20.09 -10.22 -6.35
C ALA A 13 -18.89 -10.92 -5.65
N GLY A 14 -18.52 -10.48 -4.44
CA GLY A 14 -17.47 -11.13 -3.65
C GLY A 14 -16.70 -10.15 -2.80
N ASP A 15 -15.48 -10.54 -2.42
CA ASP A 15 -14.61 -9.75 -1.56
C ASP A 15 -13.57 -8.96 -2.36
N ILE A 16 -13.07 -7.90 -1.72
CA ILE A 16 -11.92 -7.14 -2.20
C ILE A 16 -10.64 -7.96 -2.00
N ARG A 17 -9.77 -7.99 -3.01
CA ARG A 17 -8.45 -8.64 -2.93
C ARG A 17 -7.34 -7.60 -2.99
N ILE A 18 -6.32 -7.76 -2.14
CA ILE A 18 -5.19 -6.83 -2.04
C ILE A 18 -3.87 -7.60 -2.04
N LEU A 19 -2.92 -7.09 -2.82
CA LEU A 19 -1.51 -7.46 -2.78
C LEU A 19 -0.73 -6.18 -2.51
N ALA A 20 0.07 -6.18 -1.44
CA ALA A 20 0.90 -5.06 -1.07
C ALA A 20 2.36 -5.52 -1.00
N VAL A 21 3.22 -4.84 -1.77
CA VAL A 21 4.67 -5.05 -1.78
C VAL A 21 5.33 -3.85 -1.13
N ARG A 22 6.08 -4.08 -0.06
CA ARG A 22 6.82 -3.04 0.65
C ARG A 22 8.23 -2.96 0.12
N ASP A 23 8.65 -1.75 -0.25
CA ASP A 23 10.06 -1.43 -0.47
C ASP A 23 10.57 -0.67 0.75
N GLU A 24 11.59 -1.19 1.43
CA GLU A 24 12.14 -0.60 2.65
C GLU A 24 13.63 -0.93 2.79
N ASP A 25 14.34 -0.17 3.63
CA ASP A 25 15.68 -0.51 4.07
C ASP A 25 15.69 -1.88 4.79
N PRO A 26 16.44 -2.88 4.29
CA PRO A 26 16.54 -4.20 4.93
C PRO A 26 17.02 -4.17 6.38
N HIS A 27 17.76 -3.13 6.78
CA HIS A 27 18.28 -2.97 8.15
C HIS A 27 17.31 -2.24 9.07
N ARG A 28 16.23 -1.66 8.54
CA ARG A 28 15.21 -0.99 9.35
C ARG A 28 14.44 -2.05 10.15
N PRO A 29 14.40 -1.99 11.49
CA PRO A 29 13.75 -3.02 12.28
C PRO A 29 12.21 -2.92 12.16
N TRP A 30 11.58 -4.07 11.95
CA TRP A 30 10.13 -4.23 11.87
C TRP A 30 9.69 -5.53 12.53
N ARG A 31 8.40 -5.63 12.87
CA ARG A 31 7.78 -6.89 13.33
C ARG A 31 6.81 -7.41 12.28
N PRO A 32 6.76 -8.74 12.05
CA PRO A 32 5.87 -9.35 11.05
C PRO A 32 4.41 -9.17 11.41
N LEU A 33 3.48 -9.67 10.58
CA LEU A 33 2.05 -9.56 10.86
C LEU A 33 1.71 -10.07 12.28
N GLY A 34 1.12 -9.21 13.11
CA GLY A 34 0.73 -9.56 14.47
C GLY A 34 0.06 -8.42 15.23
N ALA A 35 -0.45 -8.73 16.42
CA ALA A 35 -1.11 -7.79 17.31
C ALA A 35 -0.09 -7.03 18.17
N TRP A 36 0.55 -6.01 17.59
CA TRP A 36 1.66 -5.28 18.24
C TRP A 36 1.27 -4.04 19.03
N TRP A 37 0.00 -3.64 18.98
CA TRP A 37 -0.50 -2.43 19.62
C TRP A 37 -1.57 -2.78 20.66
N PRO A 38 -1.17 -3.03 21.93
CA PRO A 38 -2.12 -3.37 22.99
C PRO A 38 -3.24 -2.33 23.20
N GLN A 39 -2.97 -1.07 22.87
CA GLN A 39 -3.95 0.02 22.93
C GLN A 39 -5.01 -0.01 21.82
N TYR A 40 -4.84 -0.85 20.80
CA TYR A 40 -5.80 -1.06 19.72
C TYR A 40 -6.21 -2.55 19.64
N PRO A 41 -7.07 -3.03 20.56
CA PRO A 41 -7.57 -4.40 20.51
C PRO A 41 -8.20 -4.73 19.15
N GLY A 42 -7.91 -5.91 18.62
CA GLY A 42 -8.41 -6.36 17.31
C GLY A 42 -7.61 -5.85 16.11
N VAL A 43 -6.63 -4.95 16.30
CA VAL A 43 -5.73 -4.52 15.22
C VAL A 43 -4.52 -5.45 15.12
N SER A 44 -4.32 -6.02 13.94
CA SER A 44 -3.11 -6.74 13.56
C SER A 44 -2.43 -6.07 12.37
N GLY A 45 -1.10 -6.12 12.30
CA GLY A 45 -0.38 -5.46 11.23
C GLY A 45 1.12 -5.68 11.28
N ILE A 46 1.82 -5.04 10.34
CA ILE A 46 3.28 -5.00 10.28
C ILE A 46 3.74 -3.73 11.00
N GLN A 47 4.47 -3.87 12.10
CA GLN A 47 4.91 -2.75 12.91
C GLN A 47 6.31 -2.28 12.51
N ASP A 48 6.46 -0.98 12.25
CA ASP A 48 7.76 -0.32 12.24
C ASP A 48 8.24 -0.12 13.69
N VAL A 49 9.37 -0.72 14.06
CA VAL A 49 9.85 -0.67 15.46
C VAL A 49 10.36 0.72 15.83
N LEU A 50 10.92 1.47 14.88
CA LEU A 50 11.47 2.81 15.14
C LEU A 50 10.38 3.86 15.28
N ALA A 51 9.41 3.82 14.36
CA ALA A 51 8.33 4.81 14.29
C ALA A 51 7.09 4.41 15.11
N GLY A 52 7.02 3.14 15.55
CA GLY A 52 5.91 2.58 16.33
C GLY A 52 4.59 2.41 15.57
N GLY A 53 4.50 2.87 14.33
CA GLY A 53 3.29 2.81 13.49
C GLY A 53 3.26 1.62 12.55
N ALA A 54 2.23 1.57 11.70
CA ALA A 54 2.05 0.50 10.71
C ALA A 54 2.29 1.01 9.28
N TRP A 55 2.81 0.15 8.42
CA TRP A 55 2.72 0.34 6.96
C TRP A 55 1.48 -0.35 6.38
N LEU A 56 1.10 -1.49 6.98
CA LEU A 56 -0.12 -2.24 6.70
C LEU A 56 -0.70 -2.72 8.03
N ALA A 57 -1.99 -2.49 8.23
CA ALA A 57 -2.74 -3.04 9.35
C ALA A 57 -4.16 -3.41 8.91
N HIS A 58 -4.80 -4.27 9.68
CA HIS A 58 -6.18 -4.68 9.48
C HIS A 58 -6.87 -5.00 10.81
N THR A 59 -8.19 -4.94 10.76
CA THR A 59 -9.16 -5.52 11.70
C THR A 59 -9.89 -6.66 10.98
N ASP A 60 -10.99 -7.16 11.56
CA ASP A 60 -11.86 -8.13 10.90
C ASP A 60 -12.65 -7.53 9.71
N ASP A 61 -12.88 -6.21 9.72
CA ASP A 61 -13.76 -5.51 8.78
C ASP A 61 -13.03 -4.50 7.87
N ARG A 62 -11.77 -4.17 8.17
CA ARG A 62 -11.00 -3.13 7.47
C ARG A 62 -9.55 -3.52 7.28
N VAL A 63 -8.96 -3.05 6.19
CA VAL A 63 -7.52 -3.08 5.94
C VAL A 63 -7.07 -1.72 5.43
N ALA A 64 -5.91 -1.27 5.88
CA ALA A 64 -5.28 -0.06 5.42
C ALA A 64 -3.81 -0.30 5.07
N VAL A 65 -3.36 0.28 3.96
CA VAL A 65 -1.98 0.21 3.47
C VAL A 65 -1.50 1.60 3.09
N LEU A 66 -0.35 2.01 3.61
CA LEU A 66 0.26 3.30 3.31
C LEU A 66 1.28 3.17 2.19
N LEU A 67 1.35 4.13 1.28
CA LEU A 67 2.44 4.27 0.32
C LEU A 67 3.06 5.66 0.46
N ASN A 68 4.39 5.71 0.29
CA ASN A 68 5.11 6.98 0.30
C ASN A 68 4.78 7.78 -0.96
N ARG A 69 4.45 9.06 -0.77
CA ARG A 69 4.28 10.04 -1.83
C ARG A 69 5.20 11.24 -1.55
N ALA A 70 5.65 11.90 -2.61
CA ALA A 70 6.41 13.15 -2.48
C ALA A 70 5.56 14.28 -1.85
N GLY A 71 6.21 15.32 -1.36
CA GLY A 71 5.56 16.43 -0.66
C GLY A 71 5.26 16.14 0.82
N GLY A 72 4.37 16.92 1.41
CA GLY A 72 4.01 16.83 2.83
C GLY A 72 3.95 18.20 3.51
N ALA A 73 3.83 18.17 4.83
CA ALA A 73 3.81 19.37 5.65
C ALA A 73 5.21 20.00 5.72
N ASP A 74 5.25 21.33 5.65
CA ASP A 74 6.44 22.12 5.97
C ASP A 74 6.48 22.38 7.49
N VAL A 75 6.99 21.40 8.23
CA VAL A 75 7.15 21.43 9.69
C VAL A 75 8.52 20.89 10.09
N ALA A 76 9.08 21.40 11.19
CA ALA A 76 10.42 21.02 11.64
C ALA A 76 10.56 19.50 11.90
N VAL A 77 9.50 18.86 12.44
CA VAL A 77 9.47 17.41 12.69
C VAL A 77 8.11 16.88 12.25
N PRO A 78 8.03 16.22 11.07
CA PRO A 78 6.79 15.62 10.60
C PRO A 78 6.30 14.50 11.51
N THR A 79 4.98 14.37 11.68
CA THR A 79 4.39 13.23 12.38
C THR A 79 4.53 11.94 11.57
N SER A 80 4.57 10.81 12.26
CA SER A 80 4.69 9.49 11.62
C SER A 80 3.44 9.16 10.81
N ARG A 81 3.61 8.85 9.52
CA ARG A 81 2.53 8.37 8.65
C ARG A 81 1.93 7.04 9.12
N GLY A 82 2.68 6.24 9.88
CA GLY A 82 2.18 4.94 10.35
C GLY A 82 1.03 5.04 11.36
N GLY A 83 0.85 6.21 11.99
CA GLY A 83 -0.33 6.50 12.80
C GLY A 83 -1.62 6.64 11.97
N LEU A 84 -1.52 7.07 10.70
CA LEU A 84 -2.67 7.20 9.80
C LEU A 84 -3.28 5.84 9.46
N VAL A 85 -2.43 4.80 9.31
CA VAL A 85 -2.87 3.42 9.07
C VAL A 85 -3.66 2.90 10.27
N LEU A 86 -3.14 3.08 11.48
CA LEU A 86 -3.81 2.68 12.72
C LEU A 86 -5.11 3.45 12.94
N GLY A 87 -5.10 4.77 12.68
CA GLY A 87 -6.29 5.60 12.73
C GLY A 87 -7.38 5.12 11.76
N SER A 88 -7.02 4.83 10.51
CA SER A 88 -7.95 4.34 9.49
C SER A 88 -8.64 3.04 9.89
N VAL A 89 -7.88 2.01 10.31
CA VAL A 89 -8.48 0.71 10.70
C VAL A 89 -9.31 0.79 11.99
N THR A 90 -9.09 1.83 12.81
CA THR A 90 -9.88 2.10 14.02
C THR A 90 -11.01 3.13 13.79
N GLY A 91 -11.21 3.59 12.56
CA GLY A 91 -12.28 4.53 12.20
C GLY A 91 -12.03 5.98 12.63
N ALA A 92 -10.81 6.35 13.01
CA ALA A 92 -10.45 7.72 13.30
C ALA A 92 -10.42 8.56 12.01
N ALA A 93 -10.87 9.82 12.11
CA ALA A 93 -10.73 10.78 11.03
C ALA A 93 -9.25 11.13 10.80
N LEU A 94 -8.93 11.59 9.59
CA LEU A 94 -7.60 12.17 9.33
C LEU A 94 -7.37 13.38 10.24
N PRO A 95 -6.16 13.54 10.81
CA PRO A 95 -5.82 14.73 11.57
C PRO A 95 -5.98 16.00 10.73
N ASP A 96 -6.49 17.07 11.34
CA ASP A 96 -6.56 18.40 10.75
C ASP A 96 -5.95 19.43 11.73
N PRO A 97 -4.77 20.00 11.45
CA PRO A 97 -4.01 19.86 10.20
C PRO A 97 -3.22 18.54 10.11
N LEU A 98 -2.98 18.08 8.87
CA LEU A 98 -1.99 17.04 8.60
C LEU A 98 -0.57 17.61 8.74
N THR A 99 0.26 16.91 9.51
CA THR A 99 1.66 17.27 9.78
C THR A 99 2.64 16.20 9.33
N THR A 100 2.21 15.24 8.51
CA THR A 100 3.04 14.13 8.04
C THR A 100 3.84 14.51 6.80
N LEU A 101 4.68 13.59 6.32
CA LEU A 101 5.11 13.58 4.92
C LEU A 101 3.95 13.14 3.99
N GLY A 102 4.11 13.37 2.69
CA GLY A 102 3.15 12.96 1.67
C GLY A 102 2.85 11.45 1.71
N PHE A 103 1.60 11.09 1.42
CA PHE A 103 1.14 9.70 1.42
C PHE A 103 0.06 9.43 0.38
N ASN A 104 -0.04 8.14 0.01
CA ASN A 104 -1.28 7.53 -0.45
C ASN A 104 -1.72 6.53 0.62
N LEU A 105 -2.97 6.59 1.07
CA LEU A 105 -3.55 5.65 2.03
C LEU A 105 -4.63 4.85 1.32
N VAL A 106 -4.36 3.58 1.06
CA VAL A 106 -5.33 2.63 0.50
C VAL A 106 -6.13 2.05 1.66
N GLU A 107 -7.45 2.12 1.58
CA GLU A 107 -8.37 1.60 2.58
C GLU A 107 -9.38 0.68 1.89
N ALA A 108 -9.69 -0.47 2.48
CA ALA A 108 -10.76 -1.35 2.01
C ALA A 108 -11.56 -1.91 3.18
N TRP A 109 -12.85 -2.09 2.96
CA TRP A 109 -13.83 -2.65 3.90
C TRP A 109 -14.92 -3.41 3.13
N ALA A 110 -15.83 -4.07 3.84
CA ALA A 110 -16.90 -4.88 3.21
C ALA A 110 -17.78 -4.12 2.18
N GLY A 111 -17.82 -2.79 2.25
CA GLY A 111 -18.65 -1.94 1.40
C GLY A 111 -17.91 -1.21 0.28
N GLY A 112 -16.59 -1.34 0.17
CA GLY A 112 -15.82 -0.62 -0.84
C GLY A 112 -14.36 -0.44 -0.50
N ALA A 113 -13.67 0.27 -1.39
CA ALA A 113 -12.30 0.71 -1.18
C ALA A 113 -12.13 2.14 -1.65
N ARG A 114 -11.17 2.84 -1.04
CA ARG A 114 -10.79 4.19 -1.44
C ARG A 114 -9.29 4.40 -1.29
N VAL A 115 -8.81 5.44 -1.94
CA VAL A 115 -7.47 5.99 -1.74
C VAL A 115 -7.60 7.42 -1.26
N THR A 116 -6.94 7.73 -0.14
CA THR A 116 -6.70 9.12 0.25
C THR A 116 -5.26 9.51 -0.08
N SER A 117 -5.08 10.48 -0.97
CA SER A 117 -3.78 11.02 -1.38
C SER A 117 -3.57 12.42 -0.82
N TRP A 118 -2.37 12.67 -0.32
CA TRP A 118 -2.00 13.99 0.21
C TRP A 118 -0.51 14.27 0.03
N GLU A 119 -0.20 15.50 -0.37
CA GLU A 119 1.16 15.99 -0.66
C GLU A 119 1.39 17.42 -0.12
N GLY A 120 0.46 17.91 0.72
CA GLY A 120 0.33 19.30 1.11
C GLY A 120 -1.05 19.85 0.73
N GLY A 121 -1.57 20.82 1.49
CA GLY A 121 -2.90 21.39 1.27
C GLY A 121 -4.03 20.44 1.70
N ARG A 122 -5.07 20.28 0.88
CA ARG A 122 -6.25 19.45 1.19
C ARG A 122 -6.07 18.00 0.72
N PRO A 123 -6.42 17.00 1.55
CA PRO A 123 -6.46 15.61 1.11
C PRO A 123 -7.43 15.40 -0.05
N ARG A 124 -7.05 14.56 -1.00
CA ARG A 124 -7.91 14.09 -2.09
C ARG A 124 -8.33 12.66 -1.81
N VAL A 125 -9.64 12.39 -1.86
CA VAL A 125 -10.19 11.06 -1.67
C VAL A 125 -10.74 10.57 -3.01
N THR A 126 -10.41 9.34 -3.38
CA THR A 126 -10.88 8.67 -4.59
C THR A 126 -11.45 7.32 -4.20
N GLU A 127 -12.77 7.13 -4.36
CA GLU A 127 -13.40 5.83 -4.23
C GLU A 127 -13.00 4.95 -5.43
N LEU A 128 -12.80 3.66 -5.20
CA LEU A 128 -12.42 2.70 -6.23
C LEU A 128 -13.69 2.04 -6.79
N GLU A 129 -13.88 2.19 -8.10
CA GLU A 129 -14.91 1.50 -8.85
C GLU A 129 -14.57 -0.01 -8.99
N PRO A 130 -15.54 -0.86 -9.38
CA PRO A 130 -15.26 -2.25 -9.71
C PRO A 130 -14.17 -2.38 -10.78
N GLY A 131 -13.19 -3.25 -10.52
CA GLY A 131 -12.05 -3.45 -11.42
C GLY A 131 -10.75 -3.78 -10.70
N THR A 132 -9.64 -3.68 -11.46
CA THR A 132 -8.28 -3.83 -10.92
C THR A 132 -7.57 -2.51 -10.98
N HIS A 133 -7.10 -2.06 -9.83
CA HIS A 133 -6.33 -0.85 -9.68
C HIS A 133 -4.94 -1.16 -9.17
N MET A 134 -4.01 -0.28 -9.51
CA MET A 134 -2.64 -0.36 -9.06
C MET A 134 -2.15 1.04 -8.68
N ILE A 135 -1.48 1.12 -7.53
CA ILE A 135 -0.96 2.38 -7.00
C ILE A 135 0.44 2.18 -6.44
N ALA A 136 1.27 3.21 -6.61
CA ALA A 136 2.58 3.31 -6.00
C ALA A 136 2.74 4.68 -5.34
N HIS A 137 3.55 5.57 -5.92
CA HIS A 137 3.94 6.83 -5.31
C HIS A 137 3.31 8.07 -5.93
N GLU A 138 2.55 7.89 -7.01
CA GLU A 138 1.73 8.91 -7.65
C GLU A 138 0.24 8.60 -7.44
N ASP A 139 -0.64 9.15 -8.27
CA ASP A 139 -2.08 8.92 -8.20
C ASP A 139 -2.47 7.48 -8.60
N LEU A 140 -3.67 7.06 -8.21
CA LEU A 140 -4.26 5.77 -8.55
C LEU A 140 -4.25 5.54 -10.08
N ASP A 141 -3.79 4.37 -10.53
CA ASP A 141 -3.71 3.99 -11.95
C ASP A 141 -2.91 4.96 -12.84
N ALA A 142 -2.04 5.78 -12.26
CA ALA A 142 -1.21 6.74 -12.99
C ALA A 142 -0.30 6.03 -14.00
N ARG A 143 -0.58 6.20 -15.30
CA ARG A 143 0.25 5.64 -16.39
C ARG A 143 1.63 6.30 -16.50
N THR A 144 1.85 7.40 -15.80
CA THR A 144 3.17 8.03 -15.62
C THR A 144 4.09 7.20 -14.72
N THR A 145 3.52 6.39 -13.82
CA THR A 145 4.28 5.43 -13.03
C THR A 145 4.57 4.16 -13.86
N ALA A 146 5.84 3.94 -14.21
CA ALA A 146 6.29 2.89 -15.14
C ALA A 146 5.75 1.48 -14.81
N ARG A 147 5.81 1.05 -13.54
CA ARG A 147 5.29 -0.26 -13.11
C ARG A 147 3.77 -0.38 -13.19
N VAL A 148 3.04 0.71 -12.95
CA VAL A 148 1.57 0.75 -13.06
C VAL A 148 1.18 0.61 -14.53
N ALA A 149 1.84 1.37 -15.40
CA ALA A 149 1.62 1.30 -16.85
C ALA A 149 1.95 -0.09 -17.42
N ALA A 150 3.04 -0.70 -16.95
CA ALA A 150 3.50 -2.00 -17.46
C ALA A 150 2.64 -3.17 -16.97
N TRP A 151 2.25 -3.21 -15.69
CA TRP A 151 1.82 -4.46 -15.05
C TRP A 151 0.38 -4.49 -14.57
N ARG A 152 -0.34 -3.35 -14.47
CA ARG A 152 -1.74 -3.37 -14.03
C ARG A 152 -2.60 -4.32 -14.86
N GLY A 153 -2.38 -4.36 -16.18
CA GLY A 153 -3.09 -5.25 -17.09
C GLY A 153 -2.84 -6.74 -16.81
N LEU A 154 -1.61 -7.10 -16.43
CA LEU A 154 -1.26 -8.48 -16.07
C LEU A 154 -2.06 -8.95 -14.85
N PHE A 155 -2.06 -8.14 -13.78
CA PHE A 155 -2.87 -8.45 -12.60
C PHE A 155 -4.35 -8.47 -12.92
N ALA A 156 -4.85 -7.55 -13.76
CA ALA A 156 -6.24 -7.51 -14.18
C ALA A 156 -6.69 -8.80 -14.90
N ALA A 157 -5.81 -9.40 -15.70
CA ALA A 157 -6.08 -10.67 -16.37
C ALA A 157 -5.99 -11.89 -15.42
N ALA A 158 -5.24 -11.78 -14.33
CA ALA A 158 -5.08 -12.87 -13.37
C ALA A 158 -6.37 -13.08 -12.53
N PRO A 159 -6.89 -14.32 -12.46
CA PRO A 159 -8.12 -14.62 -11.73
C PRO A 159 -7.95 -14.39 -10.22
N THR A 160 -9.02 -13.94 -9.58
CA THR A 160 -9.09 -13.73 -8.12
C THR A 160 -10.23 -14.51 -7.47
N THR A 161 -10.67 -15.59 -8.13
CA THR A 161 -11.75 -16.47 -7.67
C THR A 161 -11.18 -17.69 -6.95
N GLY A 162 -12.00 -18.29 -6.07
CA GLY A 162 -11.64 -19.48 -5.31
C GLY A 162 -10.89 -19.20 -4.01
N GLU A 163 -10.68 -20.25 -3.23
CA GLU A 163 -10.05 -20.17 -1.90
C GLU A 163 -8.61 -19.67 -1.98
N ARG A 164 -7.84 -20.14 -2.97
CA ARG A 164 -6.43 -19.78 -3.19
C ARG A 164 -6.22 -18.75 -4.29
N TRP A 165 -7.09 -17.76 -4.37
CA TRP A 165 -7.04 -16.71 -5.38
C TRP A 165 -5.66 -16.02 -5.51
N TRP A 166 -4.89 -15.96 -4.42
CA TRP A 166 -3.58 -15.31 -4.37
C TRP A 166 -2.52 -16.02 -5.21
N GLU A 167 -2.65 -17.31 -5.49
CA GLU A 167 -1.65 -18.07 -6.27
C GLU A 167 -1.45 -17.47 -7.67
N ALA A 168 -2.55 -17.06 -8.33
CA ALA A 168 -2.48 -16.41 -9.63
C ALA A 168 -1.80 -15.04 -9.58
N TRP A 169 -2.02 -14.28 -8.51
CA TRP A 169 -1.37 -12.98 -8.30
C TRP A 169 0.10 -13.12 -7.91
N LEU A 170 0.47 -14.15 -7.15
CA LEU A 170 1.87 -14.48 -6.87
C LEU A 170 2.58 -14.94 -8.16
N GLY A 171 1.91 -15.70 -9.02
CA GLY A 171 2.39 -16.04 -10.36
C GLY A 171 2.65 -14.78 -11.20
N ALA A 172 1.67 -13.89 -11.30
CA ALA A 172 1.84 -12.60 -12.00
C ALA A 172 2.98 -11.76 -11.42
N LEU A 173 3.11 -11.69 -10.09
CA LEU A 173 4.23 -11.00 -9.43
C LEU A 173 5.58 -11.64 -9.80
N GLY A 174 5.67 -12.97 -9.80
CA GLY A 174 6.85 -13.71 -10.24
C GLY A 174 7.21 -13.41 -11.70
N GLU A 175 6.23 -13.37 -12.60
CA GLU A 175 6.44 -12.97 -13.99
C GLU A 175 7.03 -11.55 -14.10
N THR A 176 6.51 -10.59 -13.32
CA THR A 176 7.09 -9.23 -13.32
C THR A 176 8.54 -9.19 -12.85
N ALA A 177 8.91 -10.05 -11.89
CA ALA A 177 10.27 -10.12 -11.35
C ALA A 177 11.27 -10.76 -12.34
N HIS A 178 10.80 -11.62 -13.25
CA HIS A 178 11.62 -12.23 -14.30
C HIS A 178 11.68 -11.39 -15.58
N ALA A 179 10.65 -10.59 -15.86
CA ALA A 179 10.53 -9.87 -17.12
C ALA A 179 11.45 -8.65 -17.24
N VAL A 180 11.91 -8.09 -16.11
CA VAL A 180 12.76 -6.89 -16.08
C VAL A 180 13.86 -7.01 -15.03
N ASP A 181 14.98 -6.31 -15.24
CA ASP A 181 16.02 -6.19 -14.22
C ASP A 181 15.44 -5.53 -12.95
N PRO A 182 15.81 -5.96 -11.73
CA PRO A 182 15.33 -5.35 -10.49
C PRO A 182 15.62 -3.86 -10.34
N ARG A 183 16.47 -3.27 -11.17
CA ARG A 183 16.80 -1.83 -11.16
C ARG A 183 15.93 -1.01 -12.13
N ASP A 184 15.20 -1.68 -13.02
CA ASP A 184 14.28 -1.05 -13.98
C ASP A 184 13.12 -0.37 -13.24
N ASP A 185 12.67 0.79 -13.72
CA ASP A 185 11.56 1.53 -13.10
C ASP A 185 10.24 0.75 -13.11
N ARG A 186 10.11 -0.21 -14.03
CA ARG A 186 8.97 -1.12 -14.11
C ARG A 186 9.02 -2.22 -13.04
N ALA A 187 10.16 -2.50 -12.42
CA ALA A 187 10.26 -3.58 -11.43
C ALA A 187 9.33 -3.33 -10.23
N ILE A 188 8.54 -4.35 -9.87
CA ILE A 188 7.75 -4.36 -8.62
C ILE A 188 8.60 -4.89 -7.47
N ILE A 189 9.28 -6.03 -7.70
CA ILE A 189 10.34 -6.54 -6.82
C ILE A 189 11.64 -5.84 -7.22
N ARG A 190 12.04 -4.84 -6.46
CA ARG A 190 13.00 -3.82 -6.87
C ARG A 190 14.23 -3.77 -5.97
N ASP A 191 15.37 -3.46 -6.59
CA ASP A 191 16.57 -2.95 -5.94
C ASP A 191 16.70 -1.44 -6.22
N ASN A 192 16.58 -0.62 -5.18
CA ASN A 192 16.67 0.84 -5.32
C ASN A 192 18.08 1.41 -5.05
N HIS A 193 19.09 0.60 -4.69
CA HIS A 193 20.45 1.09 -4.41
C HIS A 193 21.04 1.94 -5.55
N PRO A 194 20.87 1.58 -6.84
CA PRO A 194 21.41 2.38 -7.95
C PRO A 194 20.76 3.78 -8.07
N HIS A 195 19.57 3.96 -7.50
CA HIS A 195 18.83 5.22 -7.47
C HIS A 195 19.16 6.06 -6.23
N GLY A 196 20.13 5.63 -5.42
CA GLY A 196 20.56 6.32 -4.20
C GLY A 196 19.70 6.04 -2.96
N PHE A 197 18.75 5.10 -3.04
CA PHE A 197 17.90 4.71 -1.90
C PHE A 197 18.28 3.31 -1.41
N PRO A 198 18.63 3.11 -0.12
CA PRO A 198 19.07 1.81 0.40
C PRO A 198 17.87 0.87 0.65
N THR A 199 16.92 0.77 -0.28
CA THR A 199 15.67 0.03 -0.07
C THR A 199 15.51 -1.12 -1.07
N LEU A 200 15.08 -2.28 -0.58
CA LEU A 200 14.74 -3.47 -1.37
C LEU A 200 13.26 -3.81 -1.16
N SER A 201 12.65 -4.51 -2.12
CA SER A 201 11.36 -5.14 -1.86
C SER A 201 11.52 -6.25 -0.83
N LEU A 202 10.79 -6.15 0.28
CA LEU A 202 10.78 -7.15 1.34
C LEU A 202 9.58 -8.08 1.10
N LEU A 203 9.86 -9.28 0.61
CA LEU A 203 8.90 -10.37 0.54
C LEU A 203 9.06 -11.24 1.79
N VAL A 204 7.98 -11.44 2.53
CA VAL A 204 7.90 -12.38 3.66
C VAL A 204 6.94 -13.51 3.32
#